data_AF-A0A8J8TP15-F1
#
_entry.id   AF-A0A8J8TP15-F1
#
_cell.length_a   1.000
_cell.length_b   1.000
_cell.length_c   1.000
_cell.angle_alpha   90.00
_cell.angle_beta   90.00
_cell.angle_gamma   90.00
#
_symmetry.space_group_name_H-M   'P 1'
#
loop_
_entity.id
_entity.type
_entity.pdbx_description
1 polymer ?
#
loop_
_entity_poly.entity_id
_entity_poly.type
_entity_poly.pdbx_seq_one_letter_code
_entity_poly.pdbx_strand_id
1 'polypeptide(L)' 'MDPEDLRPADEKILDELQEGRATKGALVDWTGFSRNTIYNRLEVLEAAGHVTCIHDGTRLFELVSDPRADEAREE' A
#
# COMPACT_ATOMS: atom_id res chain seq x y z
N MET A 1 10.68 1.34 -8.47
CA MET A 1 9.35 1.78 -8.90
C MET A 1 9.30 3.22 -8.51
N ASP A 2 9.37 4.09 -9.51
CA ASP A 2 9.28 5.52 -9.32
C ASP A 2 7.87 5.85 -8.80
N PRO A 3 7.73 6.82 -7.89
CA PRO A 3 6.46 7.14 -7.25
C PRO A 3 5.41 7.67 -8.27
N GLU A 4 5.86 8.13 -9.44
CA GLU A 4 5.05 8.51 -10.61
C GLU A 4 4.34 7.34 -11.34
N ASP A 5 4.67 6.06 -11.08
CA ASP A 5 3.89 4.88 -11.57
C ASP A 5 2.88 4.36 -10.54
N LEU A 6 2.67 5.08 -9.43
CA LEU A 6 1.60 4.76 -8.48
C LEU A 6 0.26 4.95 -9.18
N ARG A 7 -0.42 3.84 -9.44
CA ARG A 7 -1.78 3.86 -10.00
C ARG A 7 -2.74 4.34 -8.91
N PRO A 8 -3.95 4.80 -9.26
CA PRO A 8 -5.00 5.10 -8.29
C PRO A 8 -5.33 3.93 -7.33
N ALA A 9 -4.97 2.70 -7.73
CA ALA A 9 -5.03 1.53 -6.87
C ALA A 9 -4.02 1.60 -5.72
N ASP A 10 -2.77 1.91 -6.02
CA ASP A 10 -1.74 2.12 -5.01
C ASP A 10 -2.09 3.32 -4.14
N GLU A 11 -2.75 4.33 -4.73
CA GLU A 11 -3.31 5.51 -4.05
C GLU A 11 -4.15 5.15 -2.86
N LYS A 12 -5.22 4.42 -3.15
CA LYS A 12 -6.12 3.93 -2.12
C LYS A 12 -5.44 2.97 -1.13
N ILE A 13 -4.55 2.08 -1.58
CA ILE A 13 -3.89 1.13 -0.66
C ILE A 13 -3.09 1.90 0.39
N LEU A 14 -2.29 2.87 -0.04
CA LEU A 14 -1.45 3.68 0.83
C LEU A 14 -2.29 4.59 1.72
N ASP A 15 -3.36 5.19 1.21
CA ASP A 15 -4.29 6.04 1.98
C ASP A 15 -4.99 5.25 3.11
N GLU A 16 -5.52 4.07 2.81
CA GLU A 16 -6.13 3.18 3.81
C GLU A 16 -5.10 2.66 4.83
N LEU A 17 -3.86 2.43 4.39
CA LEU A 17 -2.76 2.06 5.28
C LEU A 17 -2.23 3.25 6.10
N GLN A 18 -2.44 4.48 5.63
CA GLN A 18 -2.11 5.71 6.33
C GLN A 18 -3.13 6.01 7.43
N GLU A 19 -4.41 5.72 7.18
CA GLU A 19 -5.47 5.79 8.20
C GLU A 19 -5.35 4.69 9.27
N GLY A 20 -4.68 3.56 8.97
CA GLY A 20 -4.38 2.55 9.98
C GLY A 20 -3.85 1.22 9.43
N ARG A 21 -3.90 0.18 10.27
CA ARG A 21 -3.45 -1.16 9.88
C ARG A 21 -4.49 -1.83 9.00
N ALA A 22 -4.13 -2.14 7.75
CA ALA A 22 -5.01 -2.84 6.84
C ALA A 22 -4.54 -4.29 6.62
N THR A 23 -5.48 -5.21 6.50
CA THR A 23 -5.15 -6.58 6.08
C THR A 23 -5.20 -6.70 4.57
N LYS A 24 -4.48 -7.68 4.01
CA LYS A 24 -4.58 -8.01 2.57
C LYS A 24 -6.04 -8.18 2.11
N GLY A 25 -6.89 -8.77 2.94
CA GLY A 25 -8.31 -8.96 2.63
C GLY A 25 -9.07 -7.64 2.57
N ALA A 26 -8.87 -6.77 3.56
CA ALA A 26 -9.49 -5.45 3.61
C ALA A 26 -9.08 -4.59 2.41
N LEU A 27 -7.78 -4.58 2.05
CA LEU A 27 -7.28 -3.82 0.90
C LEU A 27 -7.93 -4.26 -0.42
N VAL A 28 -8.15 -5.55 -0.62
CA VAL A 28 -8.84 -6.06 -1.81
C VAL A 28 -10.30 -5.61 -1.84
N ASP A 29 -10.96 -5.62 -0.69
CA ASP A 29 -12.37 -5.25 -0.55
C ASP A 29 -12.58 -3.74 -0.74
N TRP A 30 -11.78 -2.93 -0.07
CA TRP A 30 -11.85 -1.45 -0.09
C TRP A 30 -11.47 -0.85 -1.43
N THR A 31 -10.42 -1.37 -2.03
CA THR A 31 -9.93 -0.83 -3.30
C THR A 31 -10.72 -1.37 -4.49
N GLY A 32 -11.42 -2.50 -4.33
CA GLY A 32 -12.22 -3.13 -5.37
C GLY A 32 -11.39 -3.75 -6.51
N PHE A 33 -10.07 -3.83 -6.37
CA PHE A 33 -9.20 -4.44 -7.38
C PHE A 33 -9.07 -5.95 -7.18
N SER A 34 -8.73 -6.64 -8.27
CA SER A 34 -8.41 -8.07 -8.24
C SER A 34 -7.29 -8.37 -7.24
N ARG A 35 -7.46 -9.48 -6.50
CA ARG A 35 -6.46 -10.01 -5.55
C ARG A 35 -5.05 -10.09 -6.13
N ASN A 36 -4.91 -10.42 -7.42
CA ASN A 36 -3.62 -10.53 -8.08
C ASN A 36 -2.93 -9.17 -8.25
N THR A 37 -3.71 -8.14 -8.59
CA THR A 37 -3.23 -6.76 -8.72
C THR A 37 -2.76 -6.23 -7.37
N ILE A 38 -3.58 -6.41 -6.33
CA ILE A 38 -3.21 -6.02 -4.97
C ILE A 38 -1.99 -6.78 -4.49
N TYR A 39 -1.92 -8.10 -4.72
CA TYR A 39 -0.78 -8.90 -4.31
C TYR A 39 0.54 -8.39 -4.91
N ASN A 40 0.56 -8.14 -6.22
CA ASN A 40 1.77 -7.67 -6.91
C ASN A 40 2.17 -6.27 -6.45
N ARG A 41 1.19 -5.39 -6.19
CA ARG A 41 1.45 -4.02 -5.71
C ARG A 41 1.90 -4.00 -4.25
N LEU A 42 1.32 -4.84 -3.40
CA LEU A 42 1.71 -4.97 -2.01
C LEU A 42 3.15 -5.51 -1.87
N GLU A 43 3.51 -6.49 -2.69
CA GLU A 43 4.87 -7.05 -2.74
C GLU A 43 5.90 -5.99 -3.16
N VAL A 44 5.54 -5.14 -4.14
CA VAL A 44 6.38 -4.01 -4.56
C VAL A 44 6.51 -2.97 -3.44
N LEU A 45 5.41 -2.61 -2.78
CA LEU A 45 5.42 -1.64 -1.67
C LEU A 45 6.22 -2.16 -0.48
N GLU A 46 6.13 -3.46 -0.18
CA GLU A 46 6.89 -4.12 0.86
C GLU A 46 8.38 -4.16 0.50
N ALA A 47 8.71 -4.54 -0.75
CA ALA A 47 10.09 -4.58 -1.24
C ALA A 47 10.75 -3.20 -1.29
N ALA A 48 9.97 -2.14 -1.52
CA ALA A 48 10.42 -0.76 -1.46
C ALA A 48 10.53 -0.22 -0.02
N GLY A 49 10.05 -0.97 0.99
CA GLY A 49 10.08 -0.56 2.39
C GLY A 49 9.01 0.45 2.79
N HIS A 50 7.98 0.65 1.95
CA HIS A 50 6.86 1.54 2.24
C HIS A 50 5.87 0.93 3.22
N VAL A 51 5.65 -0.39 3.14
CA VAL A 51 4.76 -1.13 4.03
C VAL A 51 5.51 -2.32 4.63
N THR A 52 5.07 -2.77 5.81
CA THR A 52 5.64 -3.96 6.43
C THR A 52 4.55 -4.88 6.96
N CYS A 53 4.72 -6.19 6.77
CA CYS A 53 3.85 -7.20 7.35
C CYS A 53 4.22 -7.37 8.83
N ILE A 54 3.38 -6.85 9.73
CA ILE A 54 3.57 -7.03 11.18
C ILE A 54 3.07 -8.41 11.62
N HIS A 55 2.16 -9.03 10.86
CA HIS A 55 1.52 -10.27 11.27
C HIS A 55 1.16 -11.18 10.08
N ASP A 56 1.96 -12.22 9.84
CA ASP A 56 1.73 -13.19 8.74
C ASP A 56 0.42 -13.96 8.87
N GLY A 57 0.00 -14.28 10.11
CA GLY A 57 -1.20 -15.07 10.37
C GLY A 57 -2.50 -14.37 9.93
N THR A 58 -2.59 -13.06 10.11
CA THR A 58 -3.75 -12.25 9.70
C THR A 58 -3.48 -11.45 8.43
N ARG A 59 -2.25 -11.55 7.89
CA ARG A 59 -1.73 -10.71 6.80
C ARG A 59 -2.02 -9.23 7.08
N LEU A 60 -1.63 -8.79 8.26
CA LEU A 60 -1.77 -7.41 8.71
C LEU A 60 -0.54 -6.62 8.28
N PHE A 61 -0.80 -5.56 7.51
CA PHE A 61 0.22 -4.65 7.02
C PHE A 61 0.10 -3.31 7.73
N GLU A 62 1.25 -2.69 7.94
CA GLU A 62 1.37 -1.35 8.52
C GLU A 62 2.17 -0.48 7.55
N LEU A 63 1.75 0.78 7.41
CA LEU A 63 2.49 1.79 6.64
C LEU A 63 3.73 2.22 7.44
N VAL A 64 4.90 2.12 6.83
CA VAL A 64 6.18 2.52 7.43
C VAL A 64 6.66 3.83 6.83
N SER A 65 6.56 3.98 5.51
CA SER A 65 7.03 5.17 4.81
C SER A 65 6.12 5.45 3.63
N ASP A 66 5.44 6.61 3.66
CA ASP A 66 4.59 7.04 2.56
C ASP A 66 5.43 7.77 1.50
N PRO A 67 5.53 7.25 0.26
CA PRO A 67 6.29 7.92 -0.82
C PRO A 67 5.60 9.18 -1.36
N ARG A 68 4.30 9.39 -1.10
CA ARG A 68 3.55 10.56 -1.61
C ARG A 68 3.66 11.77 -0.73
N ALA A 69 3.89 11.57 0.56
CA ALA A 69 4.21 12.65 1.47
C ALA A 69 5.49 13.41 1.05
N ASP A 70 6.39 12.74 0.32
CA ASP A 70 7.62 13.34 -0.21
C ASP A 70 7.34 14.16 -1.48
N GLU A 71 6.44 13.72 -2.36
CA GLU A 71 6.10 14.44 -3.62
C GLU A 71 5.18 15.65 -3.42
N ALA A 72 4.39 15.71 -2.34
CA ALA A 72 3.56 16.88 -2.03
C ALA A 72 4.38 18.15 -1.65
N ARG A 73 5.72 18.07 -1.68
CA ARG A 73 6.66 19.16 -1.34
C ARG A 73 7.20 19.92 -2.56
N GLU A 74 6.89 19.54 -3.80
CA GLU A 74 7.29 20.33 -4.97
C GLU A 74 6.17 21.30 -5.39
N GLU A 75 6.29 22.53 -4.86
CA GLU A 75 5.49 23.74 -5.10
C GLU A 75 5.80 24.40 -6.45
#